data_AF-A0A9R1UAS6-F1
#
_entry.id   AF-A0A9R1UAS6-F1
#
_cell.length_a   1.000
_cell.length_b   1.000
_cell.length_c   1.000
_cell.angle_alpha   90.00
_cell.angle_beta   90.00
_cell.angle_gamma   90.00
#
_symmetry.space_group_name_H-M   'P 1'
#
loop_
_entity.id
_entity.type
_entity.pdbx_description
1 polymer ?
#
loop_
_entity_poly.entity_id
_entity_poly.type
_entity_poly.pdbx_seq_one_letter_code
_entity_poly.pdbx_strand_id
1 'polypeptide(L)'
;MKSLVSSLVEMFSQLIPVKNEEIHNSKELKIIENWLEILSKILEVSSPNVRDVIESDEAVVEMLMRILEPYKIPENLNMSAVEEPEIIACIHQTVELIDWFQQSGFNVHVPVVSSMMEIMYLLHVLTSSNFNETEENLRVKELQKYLEAYWVKVQSSEGLSRIPEVLELSSEATRLYLTQNFGNNIPQTDEVLRQK
;
A
#
# COMPACT_ATOMS: atom_id res chain seq x y z
N MET A 1 -15.02 -12.63 -17.85
CA MET A 1 -14.24 -12.14 -16.70
C MET A 1 -12.76 -11.97 -17.05
N LYS A 2 -12.10 -12.98 -17.63
CA LYS A 2 -10.71 -12.90 -18.16
C LYS A 2 -10.42 -11.65 -19.03
N SER A 3 -11.32 -11.33 -19.96
CA SER A 3 -11.19 -10.12 -20.81
C SER A 3 -11.47 -8.81 -20.08
N LEU A 4 -12.18 -8.84 -18.94
CA LEU A 4 -12.63 -7.61 -18.26
C LEU A 4 -11.51 -7.00 -17.42
N VAL A 5 -10.83 -7.80 -16.60
CA VAL A 5 -9.72 -7.32 -15.75
C VAL A 5 -8.58 -6.79 -16.62
N SER A 6 -8.20 -7.52 -17.68
CA SER A 6 -7.16 -7.06 -18.61
C SER A 6 -7.55 -5.76 -19.32
N SER A 7 -8.80 -5.60 -19.77
CA SER A 7 -9.26 -4.33 -20.33
C SER A 7 -9.29 -3.20 -19.30
N LEU A 8 -9.58 -3.50 -18.03
CA LEU A 8 -9.59 -2.53 -16.95
C LEU A 8 -8.16 -2.04 -16.62
N VAL A 9 -7.18 -2.95 -16.61
CA VAL A 9 -5.74 -2.63 -16.46
C VAL A 9 -5.23 -1.81 -17.65
N GLU A 10 -5.60 -2.19 -18.88
CA GLU A 10 -5.23 -1.46 -20.09
C GLU A 10 -5.81 -0.04 -20.09
N MET A 11 -7.10 0.09 -19.75
CA MET A 11 -7.76 1.39 -19.63
C MET A 11 -7.07 2.27 -18.58
N PHE A 12 -6.76 1.73 -17.41
CA PHE A 12 -6.04 2.46 -16.37
C PHE A 12 -4.68 2.94 -16.87
N SER A 13 -3.90 2.05 -17.49
CA SER A 13 -2.56 2.35 -17.98
C SER A 13 -2.52 3.50 -19.00
N GLN A 14 -3.60 3.65 -19.79
CA GLN A 14 -3.77 4.73 -20.76
C GLN A 14 -4.22 6.05 -20.11
N LEU A 15 -5.02 5.97 -19.05
CA LEU A 15 -5.66 7.14 -18.43
C LEU A 15 -4.86 7.76 -17.28
N ILE A 16 -4.12 6.94 -16.54
CA ILE A 16 -3.24 7.36 -15.45
C ILE A 16 -1.83 7.16 -15.95
N PRO A 17 -1.03 8.19 -16.27
CA PRO A 17 0.34 8.04 -16.80
C PRO A 17 1.33 7.54 -15.72
N VAL A 18 2.49 7.02 -16.14
CA VAL A 18 3.57 6.65 -15.21
C VAL A 18 4.22 7.96 -14.83
N LYS A 19 4.19 8.30 -13.54
CA LYS A 19 4.78 9.52 -13.01
C LYS A 19 5.80 9.11 -11.96
N ASN A 20 6.97 9.75 -11.99
CA ASN A 20 8.01 9.45 -11.02
C ASN A 20 7.82 10.24 -9.72
N GLU A 21 7.27 11.46 -9.77
CA GLU A 21 7.27 12.37 -8.61
C GLU A 21 6.03 13.28 -8.51
N GLU A 22 5.18 13.30 -9.54
CA GLU A 22 3.98 14.16 -9.57
C GLU A 22 2.78 13.46 -8.94
N ILE A 23 2.07 14.16 -8.05
CA ILE A 23 0.81 13.65 -7.49
C ILE A 23 -0.28 13.49 -8.56
N HIS A 24 -1.25 12.63 -8.25
CA HIS A 24 -2.46 12.49 -9.06
C HIS A 24 -3.32 13.74 -8.88
N ASN A 25 -3.68 14.39 -9.99
CA ASN A 25 -4.62 15.51 -9.95
C ASN A 25 -6.06 15.03 -9.71
N SER A 26 -6.97 15.94 -9.39
CA SER A 26 -8.39 15.63 -9.13
C SER A 26 -9.07 14.74 -10.20
N LYS A 27 -8.73 14.90 -11.49
CA LYS A 27 -9.29 14.06 -12.56
C LYS A 27 -8.73 12.64 -12.50
N GLU A 28 -7.43 12.50 -12.25
CA GLU A 28 -6.74 11.22 -12.07
C GLU A 28 -7.24 10.49 -10.81
N LEU A 29 -7.38 11.19 -9.69
CA LEU A 29 -7.94 10.64 -8.43
C LEU A 29 -9.33 10.05 -8.66
N LYS A 30 -10.19 10.76 -9.40
CA LYS A 30 -11.53 10.24 -9.74
C LYS A 30 -11.49 9.01 -10.64
N ILE A 31 -10.52 8.93 -11.55
CA ILE A 31 -10.34 7.73 -12.40
C ILE A 31 -9.85 6.56 -11.54
N ILE A 32 -8.91 6.81 -10.62
CA ILE A 32 -8.38 5.81 -9.69
C ILE A 32 -9.49 5.30 -8.78
N GLU A 33 -10.28 6.19 -8.17
CA GLU A 33 -11.42 5.83 -7.31
C GLU A 33 -12.41 4.90 -8.04
N ASN A 34 -12.85 5.29 -9.24
CA ASN A 34 -13.75 4.46 -10.04
C ASN A 34 -13.11 3.10 -10.39
N TRP A 35 -11.81 3.09 -10.70
CA TRP A 35 -11.10 1.87 -11.04
C TRP A 35 -10.99 0.93 -9.84
N LEU A 36 -10.64 1.45 -8.66
CA LEU A 36 -10.59 0.70 -7.40
C LEU A 36 -11.99 0.16 -7.05
N GLU A 37 -13.04 0.98 -7.16
CA GLU A 37 -14.42 0.54 -6.88
C GLU A 37 -14.88 -0.57 -7.83
N ILE A 38 -14.62 -0.44 -9.14
CA ILE A 38 -14.95 -1.48 -10.12
C ILE A 38 -14.19 -2.76 -9.81
N LEU A 39 -12.90 -2.65 -9.49
CA LEU A 39 -12.07 -3.79 -9.18
C LEU A 39 -12.59 -4.49 -7.91
N SER A 40 -12.82 -3.76 -6.81
CA SER A 40 -13.41 -4.31 -5.58
C SER A 40 -14.73 -5.03 -5.83
N LYS A 41 -15.66 -4.46 -6.62
CA LYS A 41 -16.93 -5.12 -6.97
C LYS A 41 -16.74 -6.38 -7.80
N ILE A 42 -15.76 -6.40 -8.71
CA ILE A 42 -15.41 -7.63 -9.45
C ILE A 42 -14.95 -8.71 -8.47
N LEU A 43 -14.13 -8.35 -7.48
CA LEU A 43 -13.60 -9.28 -6.48
C LEU A 43 -14.71 -9.83 -5.57
N GLU A 44 -15.62 -8.98 -5.09
CA GLU A 44 -16.76 -9.38 -4.26
C GLU A 44 -17.67 -10.41 -4.92
N VAL A 45 -17.91 -10.26 -6.24
CA VAL A 45 -18.83 -11.12 -7.00
C VAL A 45 -18.13 -12.37 -7.55
N SER A 46 -16.80 -12.40 -7.52
CA SER A 46 -16.02 -13.53 -8.02
C SER A 46 -16.08 -14.72 -7.06
N SER A 47 -16.29 -15.93 -7.61
CA SER A 47 -16.32 -17.18 -6.82
C SER A 47 -14.98 -17.43 -6.11
N PRO A 48 -14.94 -18.24 -5.02
CA PRO A 48 -13.74 -18.48 -4.19
C PRO A 48 -12.47 -18.89 -4.93
N ASN A 49 -12.58 -19.44 -6.15
CA ASN A 49 -11.44 -19.64 -7.06
C ASN A 49 -11.06 -18.34 -7.80
N VAL A 50 -10.91 -17.24 -7.07
CA VAL A 50 -10.62 -15.90 -7.61
C VAL A 50 -9.28 -15.87 -8.38
N ARG A 51 -8.37 -16.82 -8.11
CA ARG A 51 -7.12 -17.02 -8.86
C ARG A 51 -7.34 -17.22 -10.37
N ASP A 52 -8.48 -17.81 -10.79
CA ASP A 52 -8.80 -18.00 -12.21
C ASP A 52 -9.42 -16.73 -12.85
N VAL A 53 -9.82 -15.76 -12.03
CA VAL A 53 -10.43 -14.49 -12.47
C VAL A 53 -9.38 -13.38 -12.60
N ILE A 54 -8.37 -13.38 -11.73
CA ILE A 54 -7.27 -12.43 -11.73
C ILE A 54 -6.05 -13.07 -12.41
N GLU A 55 -6.15 -13.26 -13.72
CA GLU A 55 -5.05 -13.78 -14.54
C GLU A 55 -3.86 -12.78 -14.67
N SER A 56 -4.05 -11.53 -14.22
CA SER A 56 -3.12 -10.41 -14.36
C SER A 56 -2.67 -9.84 -13.02
N ASP A 57 -2.47 -10.68 -12.00
CA ASP A 57 -2.06 -10.27 -10.64
C ASP A 57 -0.89 -9.28 -10.68
N GLU A 58 0.17 -9.59 -11.45
CA GLU A 58 1.33 -8.71 -11.60
C GLU A 58 0.97 -7.32 -12.16
N ALA A 59 0.11 -7.25 -13.17
CA ALA A 59 -0.25 -5.97 -13.79
C ALA A 59 -1.22 -5.15 -12.91
N VAL A 60 -2.12 -5.81 -12.18
CA VAL A 60 -2.97 -5.15 -11.18
C VAL A 60 -2.11 -4.58 -10.05
N VAL A 61 -1.18 -5.38 -9.53
CA VAL A 61 -0.22 -4.96 -8.52
C VAL A 61 0.67 -3.82 -9.01
N GLU A 62 1.09 -3.84 -10.28
CA GLU A 62 1.82 -2.73 -10.91
C GLU A 62 0.98 -1.44 -10.94
N MET A 63 -0.33 -1.53 -11.22
CA MET A 63 -1.21 -0.35 -11.18
C MET A 63 -1.38 0.17 -9.74
N LEU A 64 -1.50 -0.72 -8.75
CA LEU A 64 -1.55 -0.34 -7.34
C LEU A 64 -0.25 0.36 -6.91
N MET A 65 0.91 -0.13 -7.37
CA MET A 65 2.19 0.54 -7.17
C MET A 65 2.20 1.94 -7.79
N ARG A 66 1.73 2.09 -9.02
CA ARG A 66 1.64 3.38 -9.72
C ARG A 66 0.74 4.37 -9.00
N ILE A 67 -0.26 3.90 -8.26
CA ILE A 67 -1.09 4.75 -7.40
C ILE A 67 -0.29 5.23 -6.19
N LEU A 68 0.43 4.33 -5.51
CA LEU A 68 1.14 4.63 -4.26
C LEU A 68 2.46 5.39 -4.44
N GLU A 69 3.17 5.19 -5.55
CA GLU A 69 4.55 5.68 -5.75
C GLU A 69 4.72 7.19 -5.49
N PRO A 70 3.84 8.08 -5.98
CA PRO A 70 3.98 9.53 -5.73
C PRO A 70 3.92 9.91 -4.24
N TYR A 71 3.31 9.07 -3.40
CA TYR A 71 3.07 9.36 -1.98
C TYR A 71 4.18 8.87 -1.05
N LYS A 72 5.24 8.29 -1.61
CA LYS A 72 6.51 8.01 -0.90
C LYS A 72 7.40 9.25 -0.78
N ILE A 73 6.96 10.38 -1.32
CA ILE A 73 7.64 11.67 -1.26
C ILE A 73 7.00 12.50 -0.14
N PRO A 74 7.77 12.96 0.87
CA PRO A 74 7.24 13.68 2.02
C PRO A 74 6.39 14.91 1.65
N GLU A 75 6.82 15.68 0.67
CA GLU A 75 6.16 16.91 0.22
C GLU A 75 4.77 16.61 -0.38
N ASN A 76 4.68 15.54 -1.17
CA ASN A 76 3.44 15.11 -1.81
C ASN A 76 2.41 14.62 -0.76
N LEU A 77 2.89 13.89 0.25
CA LEU A 77 2.03 13.41 1.32
C LEU A 77 1.61 14.56 2.26
N ASN A 78 2.47 15.55 2.49
CA ASN A 78 2.09 16.72 3.27
C ASN A 78 0.96 17.52 2.58
N MET A 79 1.02 17.65 1.25
CA MET A 79 -0.04 18.28 0.45
C MET A 79 -1.39 17.54 0.58
N SER A 80 -1.37 16.20 0.68
CA SER A 80 -2.58 15.38 0.88
C SER A 80 -3.31 15.63 2.21
N ALA A 81 -2.58 16.05 3.25
CA ALA A 81 -3.14 16.31 4.56
C ALA A 81 -3.83 17.69 4.65
N VAL A 82 -3.43 18.63 3.78
CA VAL A 82 -3.79 20.06 3.90
C VAL A 82 -4.69 20.54 2.77
N GLU A 83 -4.54 20.01 1.56
CA GLU A 83 -5.16 20.59 0.36
C GLU A 83 -6.09 19.62 -0.39
N GLU A 84 -5.73 18.34 -0.45
CA GLU A 84 -6.46 17.32 -1.24
C GLU A 84 -6.76 16.06 -0.42
N PRO A 85 -7.78 16.09 0.48
CA PRO A 85 -8.10 14.96 1.35
C PRO A 85 -8.52 13.69 0.61
N GLU A 86 -8.91 13.80 -0.67
CA GLU A 86 -9.21 12.67 -1.55
C GLU A 86 -7.98 11.75 -1.76
N ILE A 87 -6.77 12.28 -1.62
CA ILE A 87 -5.54 11.49 -1.70
C ILE A 87 -5.48 10.47 -0.54
N ILE A 88 -5.86 10.86 0.68
CA ILE A 88 -5.88 9.96 1.83
C ILE A 88 -6.87 8.80 1.60
N ALA A 89 -8.04 9.11 1.05
CA ALA A 89 -9.03 8.09 0.69
C ALA A 89 -8.50 7.15 -0.41
N CYS A 90 -7.83 7.70 -1.42
CA CYS A 90 -7.20 6.94 -2.52
C CYS A 90 -6.14 5.96 -1.99
N ILE A 91 -5.22 6.42 -1.12
CA ILE A 91 -4.21 5.56 -0.49
C ILE A 91 -4.89 4.48 0.34
N HIS A 92 -5.89 4.84 1.16
CA HIS A 92 -6.61 3.88 2.00
C HIS A 92 -7.25 2.76 1.19
N GLN A 93 -8.02 3.09 0.15
CA GLN A 93 -8.67 2.12 -0.73
C GLN A 93 -7.67 1.23 -1.47
N THR A 94 -6.54 1.81 -1.88
CA THR A 94 -5.46 1.07 -2.54
C THR A 94 -4.87 0.02 -1.60
N VAL A 95 -4.61 0.40 -0.34
CA VAL A 95 -4.09 -0.51 0.68
C VAL A 95 -5.10 -1.58 1.06
N GLU A 96 -6.38 -1.24 1.19
CA GLU A 96 -7.46 -2.20 1.45
C GLU A 96 -7.49 -3.30 0.38
N LEU A 97 -7.33 -2.93 -0.88
CA LEU A 97 -7.28 -3.89 -1.96
C LEU A 97 -6.05 -4.80 -1.88
N ILE A 98 -4.87 -4.23 -1.57
CA ILE A 98 -3.63 -5.00 -1.37
C ILE A 98 -3.77 -5.99 -0.21
N ASP A 99 -4.36 -5.57 0.92
CA ASP A 99 -4.64 -6.44 2.07
C ASP A 99 -5.59 -7.58 1.66
N TRP A 100 -6.63 -7.28 0.89
CA TRP A 100 -7.54 -8.29 0.35
C TRP A 100 -6.82 -9.31 -0.55
N PHE A 101 -5.93 -8.86 -1.44
CA PHE A 101 -5.11 -9.73 -2.30
C PHE A 101 -4.26 -10.67 -1.45
N GLN A 102 -3.58 -10.14 -0.44
CA GLN A 102 -2.74 -10.93 0.45
C GLN A 102 -3.57 -11.98 1.22
N GLN A 103 -4.70 -11.59 1.81
CA GLN A 103 -5.59 -12.48 2.55
C GLN A 103 -6.22 -13.56 1.67
N SER A 104 -6.42 -13.24 0.38
CA SER A 104 -6.90 -14.20 -0.63
C SER A 104 -5.80 -15.12 -1.17
N GLY A 105 -4.59 -15.03 -0.62
CA GLY A 105 -3.45 -15.89 -0.97
C GLY A 105 -2.80 -15.53 -2.31
N PHE A 106 -2.98 -14.30 -2.81
CA PHE A 106 -2.22 -13.77 -3.93
C PHE A 106 -0.82 -13.36 -3.48
N ASN A 107 0.13 -13.41 -4.41
CA ASN A 107 1.52 -13.09 -4.11
C ASN A 107 1.74 -11.58 -4.21
N VAL A 108 1.46 -10.87 -3.12
CA VAL A 108 1.77 -9.44 -3.05
C VAL A 108 3.28 -9.25 -3.05
N HIS A 109 3.77 -8.50 -4.04
CA HIS A 109 5.20 -8.26 -4.23
C HIS A 109 5.79 -7.43 -3.09
N VAL A 110 7.00 -7.81 -2.63
CA VAL A 110 7.72 -7.12 -1.54
C VAL A 110 7.85 -5.60 -1.75
N PRO A 111 8.14 -5.07 -2.96
CA PRO A 111 8.15 -3.62 -3.20
C PRO A 111 6.84 -2.88 -2.86
N VAL A 112 5.69 -3.54 -2.98
CA VAL A 112 4.38 -2.98 -2.64
C VAL A 112 4.27 -2.77 -1.14
N VAL A 113 4.57 -3.83 -0.39
CA VAL A 113 4.56 -3.79 1.07
C VAL A 113 5.58 -2.76 1.57
N SER A 114 6.79 -2.72 0.99
CA SER A 114 7.80 -1.71 1.34
C SER A 114 7.30 -0.29 1.10
N SER A 115 6.65 -0.03 -0.05
CA SER A 115 6.09 1.30 -0.37
C SER A 115 5.02 1.73 0.62
N MET A 116 4.16 0.80 1.04
CA MET A 116 3.18 1.08 2.10
C MET A 116 3.85 1.40 3.44
N MET A 117 4.97 0.76 3.77
CA MET A 117 5.73 1.05 4.99
C MET A 117 6.41 2.41 4.94
N GLU A 118 6.93 2.83 3.78
CA GLU A 118 7.42 4.20 3.59
C GLU A 118 6.30 5.22 3.85
N ILE A 119 5.13 5.02 3.25
CA ILE A 119 3.98 5.91 3.46
C ILE A 119 3.59 5.93 4.95
N MET A 120 3.54 4.77 5.62
CA MET A 120 3.25 4.69 7.05
C MET A 120 4.24 5.51 7.89
N TYR A 121 5.54 5.40 7.61
CA TYR A 121 6.56 6.18 8.29
C TYR A 121 6.39 7.69 8.04
N LEU A 122 6.13 8.09 6.80
CA LEU A 122 5.90 9.50 6.47
C LEU A 122 4.66 10.06 7.17
N LEU A 123 3.56 9.30 7.25
CA LEU A 123 2.38 9.65 8.04
C LEU A 123 2.72 9.80 9.53
N HIS A 124 3.56 8.91 10.08
CA HIS A 124 4.04 9.04 11.46
C HIS A 124 4.82 10.33 11.68
N VAL A 125 5.70 10.70 10.77
CA VAL A 125 6.44 11.98 10.84
C VAL A 125 5.46 13.15 10.81
N LEU A 126 4.54 13.18 9.84
CA LEU A 126 3.53 14.23 9.68
C LEU A 126 2.67 14.40 10.93
N THR A 127 2.22 13.29 11.52
CA THR A 127 1.36 13.31 12.71
C THR A 127 2.11 13.64 14.00
N SER A 128 3.44 13.46 14.01
CA SER A 128 4.30 13.78 15.16
C SER A 128 4.77 15.24 15.15
N SER A 129 4.85 15.88 13.98
CA SER A 129 5.28 17.28 13.82
C SER A 129 4.11 18.22 13.60
N ASN A 130 3.70 18.97 14.63
CA ASN A 130 2.72 20.07 14.55
C ASN A 130 1.30 19.69 14.11
N PHE A 131 0.79 18.58 14.63
CA PHE A 131 -0.55 18.11 14.28
C PHE A 131 -1.64 18.78 15.12
N ASN A 132 -2.45 19.64 14.50
CA ASN A 132 -3.69 20.15 15.11
C ASN A 132 -4.83 19.13 14.91
N GLU A 133 -5.80 19.09 15.82
CA GLU A 133 -6.94 18.16 15.72
C GLU A 133 -8.04 18.72 14.79
N THR A 134 -7.74 18.81 13.49
CA THR A 134 -8.76 19.05 12.45
C THR A 134 -9.30 17.72 11.91
N GLU A 135 -10.43 17.75 11.19
CA GLU A 135 -11.04 16.56 10.61
C GLU A 135 -10.10 15.88 9.59
N GLU A 136 -9.43 16.67 8.75
CA GLU A 136 -8.47 16.19 7.75
C GLU A 136 -7.32 15.44 8.42
N ASN A 137 -6.82 16.01 9.51
CA ASN A 137 -5.79 15.44 10.33
C ASN A 137 -6.25 14.15 11.03
N LEU A 138 -7.52 14.04 11.45
CA LEU A 138 -8.04 12.77 11.96
C LEU A 138 -7.96 11.66 10.91
N ARG A 139 -8.27 11.94 9.63
CA ARG A 139 -8.18 10.94 8.54
C ARG A 139 -6.75 10.47 8.28
N VAL A 140 -5.77 11.37 8.32
CA VAL A 140 -4.35 11.04 8.21
C VAL A 140 -3.91 10.09 9.35
N LYS A 141 -4.34 10.38 10.59
CA LYS A 141 -4.10 9.48 11.75
C LYS A 141 -4.79 8.13 11.61
N GLU A 142 -6.00 8.10 11.07
CA GLU A 142 -6.73 6.85 10.82
C GLU A 142 -6.01 5.99 9.79
N LEU A 143 -5.56 6.58 8.67
CA LEU A 143 -4.76 5.88 7.67
C LEU A 143 -3.44 5.35 8.24
N GLN A 144 -2.75 6.15 9.06
CA GLN A 144 -1.53 5.70 9.74
C GLN A 144 -1.82 4.45 10.59
N LYS A 145 -2.83 4.52 11.48
CA LYS A 145 -3.21 3.39 12.33
C LYS A 145 -3.62 2.16 11.53
N TYR A 146 -4.30 2.37 10.40
CA TYR A 146 -4.67 1.29 9.50
C TYR A 146 -3.44 0.58 8.92
N LEU A 147 -2.44 1.34 8.48
CA LEU A 147 -1.17 0.80 7.99
C LEU A 147 -0.35 0.12 9.10
N GLU A 148 -0.37 0.64 10.32
CA GLU A 148 0.27 0.00 11.48
C GLU A 148 -0.38 -1.35 11.79
N ALA A 149 -1.72 -1.40 11.78
CA ALA A 149 -2.47 -2.65 11.94
C ALA A 149 -2.18 -3.63 10.81
N TYR A 150 -2.09 -3.15 9.57
CA TYR A 150 -1.69 -3.96 8.43
C TYR A 150 -0.28 -4.56 8.64
N TRP A 151 0.71 -3.75 9.04
CA TRP A 151 2.07 -4.26 9.28
C TRP A 151 2.10 -5.36 10.35
N VAL A 152 1.34 -5.20 11.44
CA VAL A 152 1.21 -6.24 12.47
C VAL A 152 0.62 -7.53 11.89
N LYS A 153 -0.38 -7.45 11.01
CA LYS A 153 -0.91 -8.64 10.31
C LYS A 153 0.15 -9.29 9.42
N VAL A 154 0.92 -8.49 8.68
CA VAL A 154 2.00 -8.97 7.79
C VAL A 154 3.07 -9.72 8.60
N GLN A 155 3.38 -9.30 9.82
CA GLN A 155 4.32 -9.98 10.71
C GLN A 155 3.78 -11.26 11.36
N SER A 156 2.47 -11.52 11.29
CA SER A 156 1.88 -12.70 11.92
C SER A 156 2.34 -14.01 11.25
N SER A 157 2.12 -15.14 11.92
CA SER A 157 2.45 -16.46 11.38
C SER A 157 1.73 -16.82 10.07
N GLU A 158 0.61 -16.15 9.79
CA GLU A 158 -0.19 -16.30 8.57
C GLU A 158 0.09 -15.17 7.55
N GLY A 159 1.00 -14.24 7.89
CA GLY A 159 1.35 -13.08 7.08
C GLY A 159 2.43 -13.36 6.03
N LEU A 160 3.20 -12.32 5.70
CA LEU A 160 4.22 -12.39 4.66
C LEU A 160 5.51 -13.03 5.20
N SER A 161 5.96 -14.13 4.61
CA SER A 161 7.20 -14.79 5.02
C SER A 161 8.49 -14.02 4.68
N ARG A 162 8.37 -12.93 3.90
CA ARG A 162 9.48 -12.15 3.31
C ARG A 162 9.73 -10.82 4.04
N ILE A 163 9.45 -10.75 5.34
CA ILE A 163 9.71 -9.55 6.18
C ILE A 163 11.14 -9.02 6.03
N PRO A 164 12.21 -9.84 6.05
CA PRO A 164 13.57 -9.32 5.92
C PRO A 164 13.79 -8.54 4.61
N GLU A 165 13.20 -9.02 3.52
CA GLU A 165 13.31 -8.38 2.20
C GLU A 165 12.56 -7.04 2.16
N VAL A 166 11.42 -6.93 2.87
CA VAL A 166 10.71 -5.65 3.02
C VAL A 166 11.64 -4.65 3.71
N LEU A 167 12.26 -5.03 4.83
CA LEU A 167 13.16 -4.17 5.61
C LEU A 167 14.44 -3.77 4.86
N GLU A 168 14.94 -4.65 3.97
CA GLU A 168 16.07 -4.36 3.09
C GLU A 168 15.72 -3.34 2.01
N LEU A 169 14.50 -3.41 1.45
CA LEU A 169 14.03 -2.47 0.44
C LEU A 169 13.57 -1.12 1.01
N SER A 170 13.24 -1.06 2.30
CA SER A 170 12.84 0.19 2.96
C SER A 170 14.04 1.11 3.22
N SER A 171 13.76 2.41 3.25
CA SER A 171 14.68 3.44 3.69
C SER A 171 15.16 3.17 5.12
N GLU A 172 16.35 3.68 5.46
CA GLU A 172 16.92 3.51 6.79
C GLU A 172 15.99 4.03 7.89
N ALA A 173 15.35 5.18 7.65
CA ALA A 173 14.42 5.80 8.58
C ALA A 173 13.18 4.91 8.82
N THR A 174 12.57 4.40 7.74
CA THR A 174 11.44 3.48 7.82
C THR A 174 11.83 2.19 8.54
N ARG A 175 12.97 1.59 8.20
CA ARG A 175 13.45 0.37 8.89
C ARG A 175 13.66 0.59 10.39
N LEU A 176 14.26 1.71 10.78
CA LEU A 176 14.45 2.05 12.19
C LEU A 176 13.11 2.23 12.90
N TYR A 177 12.18 2.96 12.28
CA TYR A 177 10.81 3.14 12.79
C TYR A 177 10.11 1.79 13.02
N LEU A 178 10.14 0.91 12.01
CA LEU A 178 9.53 -0.43 12.08
C LEU A 178 10.15 -1.27 13.19
N THR A 179 11.48 -1.28 13.30
CA THR A 179 12.20 -2.09 14.29
C THR A 179 11.96 -1.58 15.71
N GLN A 180 11.95 -0.27 15.91
CA GLN A 180 11.77 0.32 17.24
C GLN A 180 10.34 0.18 17.77
N ASN A 181 9.34 0.32 16.88
CA ASN A 181 7.93 0.32 17.28
C ASN A 181 7.26 -1.05 17.15
N PHE A 182 7.78 -1.94 16.29
CA PHE A 182 7.16 -3.23 15.94
C PHE A 182 8.13 -4.43 15.96
N GLY A 183 9.38 -4.25 16.43
CA GLY A 183 10.45 -5.26 16.35
C GLY A 183 10.23 -6.53 17.18
N ASN A 184 9.28 -6.55 18.12
CA ASN A 184 9.04 -7.70 19.01
C ASN A 184 8.49 -8.96 18.29
N ASN A 185 8.11 -8.85 17.00
CA ASN A 185 7.53 -9.94 16.23
C ASN A 185 8.37 -10.37 15.00
N ILE A 186 9.55 -9.78 14.79
CA ILE A 186 10.44 -10.21 13.69
C ILE A 186 11.17 -11.46 14.19
N PRO A 187 11.02 -12.63 13.53
CA PRO A 187 11.82 -13.79 13.88
C PRO A 187 13.28 -13.40 13.81
N GLN A 188 13.98 -13.43 14.95
CA GLN A 188 15.42 -13.25 14.96
C GLN A 188 16.00 -14.36 14.10
N THR A 189 16.56 -14.00 12.95
CA THR A 189 17.39 -14.90 12.17
C THR A 189 18.72 -15.09 12.90
N ASP A 190 18.65 -15.73 14.07
CA ASP A 190 19.83 -16.13 14.81
C ASP A 190 20.39 -17.44 14.20
N GLU A 191 21.67 -17.36 13.85
CA GLU A 191 22.62 -18.46 13.70
C GLU A 191 22.52 -19.39 12.48
N VAL A 192 23.06 -18.94 11.34
CA VAL A 192 23.77 -19.84 10.37
C VAL A 192 25.26 -19.49 10.23
N LEU A 193 25.78 -18.50 10.97
CA LEU A 193 27.22 -18.17 10.96
C LEU A 193 27.99 -18.59 12.22
N ARG A 194 27.41 -19.44 13.06
CA ARG A 194 28.14 -20.05 14.19
C ARG A 194 27.78 -21.51 14.38
N GLN A 195 28.24 -22.36 13.46
CA GLN A 195 28.79 -23.67 13.81
C GLN A 195 29.44 -24.34 12.58
N LYS A 196 30.77 -24.31 12.60
CA LYS A 196 31.74 -25.28 12.04
C LYS A 196 31.80 -25.51 10.53
#